data_AF-A0A940KSL1-F1
#
_entry.id   AF-A0A940KSL1-F1
#
_cell.length_a   1.000
_cell.length_b   1.000
_cell.length_c   1.000
_cell.angle_alpha   90.00
_cell.angle_beta   90.00
_cell.angle_gamma   90.00
#
_symmetry.space_group_name_H-M   'P 1'
#
loop_
_entity.id
_entity.type
_entity.pdbx_description
1 polymer ?
#
loop_
_entity_poly.entity_id
_entity_poly.type
_entity_poly.pdbx_seq_one_letter_code
_entity_poly.pdbx_strand_id
1 'polypeptide(L)'
;LINPQLSLTVYAPSGIETEMTQDEKFGGLKKWLMPVSQAAREGIQALKNRTLLHIPGAMNRTGSRFLRLLPKKFILSVMAKTYRKSLNLPQ
;
A
#
# COMPACT_ATOMS: atom_id res chain seq x y z
N LEU A 1 1.81 32.91 4.10
CA LEU A 1 0.59 32.08 3.91
C LEU A 1 0.71 30.82 4.77
N ILE A 2 0.30 30.87 6.04
CA ILE A 2 0.20 29.67 6.88
C ILE A 2 -1.16 29.77 7.58
N ASN A 3 -2.14 28.96 7.13
CA ASN A 3 -3.44 28.85 7.78
C ASN A 3 -3.35 27.69 8.81
N PRO A 4 -3.39 27.96 10.12
CA PRO A 4 -3.26 26.92 11.14
C PRO A 4 -4.44 25.93 11.17
N GLN A 5 -5.56 26.26 10.51
CA GLN A 5 -6.72 25.38 10.38
C GLN A 5 -6.61 24.40 9.21
N LEU A 6 -5.66 24.63 8.29
CA LEU A 6 -5.43 23.76 7.13
C LEU A 6 -4.51 22.61 7.52
N SER A 7 -4.97 21.38 7.32
CA SER A 7 -4.17 20.17 7.48
C SER A 7 -4.18 19.33 6.21
N LEU A 8 -3.03 18.74 5.88
CA LEU A 8 -2.88 17.80 4.77
C LEU A 8 -2.55 16.40 5.32
N THR A 9 -3.20 15.37 4.76
CA THR A 9 -2.92 13.97 5.08
C THR A 9 -2.58 13.23 3.79
N VAL A 10 -1.39 12.63 3.76
CA VAL A 10 -0.96 11.72 2.70
C VAL A 10 -1.30 10.30 3.14
N TYR A 11 -2.23 9.67 2.43
CA TYR A 11 -2.65 8.29 2.68
C TYR A 11 -2.03 7.35 1.65
N ALA A 12 -1.24 6.39 2.11
CA ALA A 12 -0.44 5.51 1.24
C ALA A 12 -0.78 4.03 1.47
N PRO A 13 -1.93 3.55 0.96
CA PRO A 13 -2.30 2.14 1.04
C PRO A 13 -1.41 1.25 0.18
N SER A 14 -1.26 0.00 0.59
CA SER A 14 -0.65 -1.08 -0.19
C SER A 14 -1.53 -2.32 -0.09
N GLY A 15 -1.61 -3.08 -1.19
CA GLY A 15 -2.33 -4.35 -1.30
C GLY A 15 -3.70 -4.33 -0.63
N ILE A 16 -4.70 -3.72 -1.28
CA ILE A 16 -6.09 -3.73 -0.80
C ILE A 16 -6.87 -4.75 -1.60
N GLU A 17 -7.73 -5.51 -0.92
CA GLU A 17 -8.72 -6.38 -1.55
C GLU A 17 -9.85 -5.54 -2.13
N THR A 18 -9.69 -5.14 -3.39
CA THR A 18 -10.73 -4.50 -4.22
C THR A 18 -11.13 -5.42 -5.37
N GLU A 19 -12.16 -5.05 -6.10
CA GLU A 19 -12.61 -5.73 -7.33
C GLU A 19 -11.46 -5.90 -8.33
N MET A 20 -10.55 -4.92 -8.43
CA MET A 20 -9.36 -4.98 -9.31
C MET A 20 -8.36 -6.09 -8.92
N THR A 21 -8.44 -6.60 -7.69
CA THR A 21 -7.53 -7.62 -7.12
C THR A 21 -8.23 -8.94 -6.84
N GLN A 22 -9.51 -9.08 -7.18
CA GLN A 22 -10.28 -10.30 -6.95
C GLN A 22 -10.04 -11.39 -8.00
N ASP A 23 -9.49 -11.03 -9.17
CA ASP A 23 -9.13 -11.95 -10.26
C ASP A 23 -8.21 -13.09 -9.76
N GLU A 24 -8.41 -14.29 -10.29
CA GLU A 24 -7.65 -15.50 -9.98
C GLU A 24 -6.14 -15.32 -10.15
N LYS A 25 -5.71 -14.44 -11.06
CA LYS A 25 -4.30 -14.06 -11.24
C LYS A 25 -3.65 -13.50 -9.97
N PHE A 26 -4.44 -12.96 -9.04
CA PHE A 26 -4.00 -12.44 -7.75
C PHE A 26 -4.26 -13.41 -6.58
N GLY A 27 -4.67 -14.65 -6.85
CA GLY A 27 -5.01 -15.65 -5.83
C GLY A 27 -3.91 -15.89 -4.79
N GLY A 28 -2.65 -15.90 -5.21
CA GLY A 28 -1.50 -16.04 -4.30
C GLY A 28 -1.26 -14.81 -3.39
N LEU A 29 -1.79 -13.65 -3.78
CA LEU A 29 -1.67 -12.40 -3.05
C LEU A 29 -2.85 -12.13 -2.12
N LYS A 30 -4.00 -12.81 -2.28
CA LYS A 30 -5.22 -12.58 -1.47
C LYS A 30 -4.98 -12.60 0.04
N LYS A 31 -4.15 -13.53 0.54
CA LYS A 31 -3.77 -13.61 1.97
C LYS A 31 -2.96 -12.43 2.48
N TRP A 32 -2.37 -11.67 1.56
CA TRP A 32 -1.55 -10.49 1.84
C TRP A 32 -2.31 -9.18 1.63
N LEU A 33 -3.54 -9.24 1.10
CA LEU A 33 -4.37 -8.07 0.87
C LEU A 33 -5.09 -7.65 2.16
N MET A 34 -5.09 -6.36 2.44
CA MET A 34 -5.88 -5.76 3.49
C MET A 34 -7.34 -5.60 3.01
N PRO A 35 -8.34 -5.92 3.84
CA PRO A 35 -9.74 -5.69 3.50
C PRO A 35 -10.06 -4.22 3.19
N VAL A 36 -10.87 -3.95 2.18
CA VAL A 36 -11.26 -2.59 1.78
C VAL A 36 -11.93 -1.80 2.92
N SER A 37 -12.75 -2.46 3.73
CA SER A 37 -13.45 -1.83 4.86
C SER A 37 -12.49 -1.36 5.94
N GLN A 38 -11.42 -2.12 6.19
CA GLN A 38 -10.35 -1.72 7.09
C GLN A 38 -9.57 -0.52 6.51
N ALA A 39 -9.22 -0.59 5.22
CA ALA A 39 -8.54 0.51 4.53
C ALA A 39 -9.32 1.82 4.66
N ALA A 40 -10.63 1.80 4.35
CA ALA A 40 -11.47 2.98 4.41
C ALA A 40 -11.54 3.56 5.84
N ARG A 41 -11.73 2.70 6.84
CA ARG A 41 -11.76 3.10 8.26
C ARG A 41 -10.46 3.79 8.69
N GLU A 42 -9.32 3.20 8.35
CA GLU A 42 -8.02 3.75 8.72
C GLU A 42 -7.73 5.09 8.00
N GLY A 43 -8.14 5.23 6.74
CA GLY A 43 -8.01 6.49 5.99
C GLY A 43 -8.82 7.64 6.59
N ILE A 44 -10.08 7.38 6.95
CA ILE A 44 -10.95 8.37 7.61
C ILE A 44 -10.37 8.77 8.97
N GLN A 45 -9.88 7.81 9.77
CA GLN A 45 -9.26 8.10 11.06
C GLN A 45 -8.00 8.95 10.91
N ALA A 46 -7.13 8.64 9.94
CA ALA A 46 -5.92 9.43 9.68
C ALA A 46 -6.24 10.88 9.32
N LEU A 47 -7.27 11.11 8.50
CA LEU A 47 -7.75 12.45 8.15
C LEU A 47 -8.32 13.19 9.37
N LYS A 48 -9.19 12.53 10.14
CA LYS A 48 -9.77 13.11 11.38
C LYS A 48 -8.71 13.52 12.39
N ASN A 49 -7.65 12.72 12.51
CA ASN A 49 -6.56 12.96 13.43
C ASN A 49 -5.50 13.92 12.87
N ARG A 50 -5.67 14.42 11.63
CA ARG A 50 -4.71 15.28 10.92
C ARG A 50 -3.31 14.66 10.85
N THR A 51 -3.23 13.35 10.70
CA THR A 51 -1.97 12.63 10.56
C THR A 51 -1.35 12.99 9.21
N LEU A 52 -0.11 13.51 9.19
CA LEU A 52 0.53 13.97 7.94
C LEU A 52 0.77 12.82 6.94
N LEU A 53 1.19 11.64 7.43
CA LEU A 53 1.45 10.46 6.61
C LEU A 53 0.90 9.23 7.31
N HIS A 54 0.02 8.48 6.64
CA HIS A 54 -0.55 7.25 7.18
C HIS A 54 -0.47 6.09 6.19
N ILE A 55 0.06 4.96 6.65
CA ILE A 55 0.12 3.69 5.91
C ILE A 55 -0.82 2.72 6.62
N PRO A 56 -1.90 2.27 5.98
CA PRO A 56 -2.90 1.41 6.62
C PRO A 56 -2.45 -0.05 6.71
N GLY A 57 -2.89 -0.77 7.74
CA GLY A 57 -2.60 -2.19 7.96
C GLY A 57 -1.23 -2.47 8.59
N ALA A 58 -1.19 -3.37 9.58
CA ALA A 58 0.02 -3.68 10.34
C ALA A 58 1.11 -4.33 9.48
N MET A 59 0.72 -5.21 8.53
CA MET A 59 1.64 -5.86 7.61
C MET A 59 2.33 -4.86 6.66
N ASN A 60 1.59 -3.84 6.20
CA ASN A 60 2.13 -2.76 5.37
C ASN A 60 3.09 -1.85 6.18
N ARG A 61 2.78 -1.58 7.46
CA ARG A 61 3.66 -0.79 8.35
C ARG A 61 4.94 -1.53 8.74
N THR A 62 4.86 -2.83 8.99
CA THR A 62 6.03 -3.64 9.34
C THR A 62 6.88 -3.95 8.09
N GLY A 63 6.24 -4.24 6.96
CA GLY A 63 6.89 -4.42 5.67
C GLY A 63 7.62 -3.18 5.21
N SER A 64 7.02 -1.99 5.31
CA SER A 64 7.71 -0.72 4.96
C SER A 64 8.93 -0.42 5.83
N ARG A 65 8.89 -0.78 7.12
CA ARG A 65 10.07 -0.70 8.01
C ARG A 65 11.17 -1.69 7.60
N PHE A 66 10.83 -2.92 7.25
CA PHE A 66 11.79 -3.91 6.74
C PHE A 66 12.37 -3.52 5.38
N LEU A 67 11.55 -2.98 4.47
CA LEU A 67 11.98 -2.50 3.17
C LEU A 67 12.97 -1.33 3.27
N ARG A 68 12.89 -0.50 4.32
CA ARG A 68 13.91 0.54 4.56
C ARG A 68 15.32 -0.01 4.81
N LEU A 69 15.44 -1.27 5.23
CA LEU A 69 16.72 -1.94 5.47
C LEU A 69 17.31 -2.59 4.21
N LEU A 70 16.52 -2.71 3.14
CA LEU A 70 16.93 -3.38 1.91
C LEU A 70 17.40 -2.36 0.85
N PRO A 71 18.40 -2.71 0.01
CA PRO A 71 18.84 -1.84 -1.07
C PRO A 71 17.70 -1.56 -2.07
N LYS A 72 17.48 -0.28 -2.42
CA LYS A 72 16.39 0.14 -3.33
C LYS A 72 16.38 -0.64 -4.66
N LYS A 73 17.56 -0.93 -5.23
CA LYS A 73 17.71 -1.68 -6.49
C LYS A 73 17.15 -3.11 -6.38
N PHE A 74 17.29 -3.75 -5.22
CA PHE A 74 16.79 -5.10 -4.98
C PHE A 74 15.26 -5.11 -4.87
N ILE A 75 14.68 -4.14 -4.16
CA ILE A 75 13.21 -4.02 -4.05
C ILE A 75 12.58 -3.80 -5.44
N LEU A 76 13.18 -2.90 -6.22
CA LEU A 76 12.74 -2.59 -7.58
C LEU A 76 12.82 -3.80 -8.52
N SER A 77 13.88 -4.62 -8.44
CA SER A 77 14.01 -5.79 -9.32
C SER A 77 12.97 -6.87 -9.01
N VAL A 78 12.67 -7.12 -7.73
CA VAL A 78 11.63 -8.06 -7.30
C VAL A 78 10.25 -7.57 -7.73
N MET A 79 9.93 -6.29 -7.48
CA MET A 79 8.66 -5.69 -7.90
C MET A 79 8.48 -5.71 -9.42
N ALA A 80 9.51 -5.34 -10.19
CA ALA A 80 9.47 -5.35 -11.65
C ALA A 80 9.24 -6.77 -12.21
N LYS A 81 9.90 -7.79 -11.64
CA LYS A 81 9.70 -9.19 -12.03
C LYS A 81 8.26 -9.65 -11.79
N THR A 82 7.71 -9.33 -10.62
CA THR A 82 6.32 -9.67 -10.28
C THR A 82 5.33 -8.97 -11.21
N TYR A 83 5.54 -7.68 -11.48
CA TYR A 83 4.65 -6.88 -12.33
C TYR A 83 4.69 -7.32 -13.80
N ARG A 84 5.88 -7.62 -14.34
CA ARG A 84 6.02 -8.16 -15.71
C ARG A 84 5.32 -9.52 -15.85
N LYS A 85 5.45 -10.39 -14.84
CA LYS A 85 4.80 -11.70 -14.81
C LYS A 85 3.27 -11.59 -14.78
N SER A 86 2.71 -10.61 -14.06
CA SER A 86 1.26 -10.39 -14.04
C SER A 86 0.71 -9.79 -15.34
N LEU A 87 1.56 -9.13 -16.15
CA LEU A 87 1.17 -8.49 -17.40
C LEU A 87 1.48 -9.31 -18.65
N ASN A 88 2.00 -10.55 -18.52
CA ASN A 88 2.45 -11.37 -19.66
C ASN A 88 3.44 -10.65 -20.60
N LEU A 89 4.24 -9.72 -20.09
CA LEU A 89 5.27 -9.04 -20.89
C LEU A 89 6.49 -9.98 -21.05
N PRO A 90 7.11 -10.06 -22.25
CA PRO A 90 8.28 -10.91 -22.47
C PRO A 90 9.45 -10.54 -21.54
N GLN A 91 10.24 -11.56 -21.16
CA GLN A 91 11.30 -11.47 -20.13
C GLN A 91 12.50 -10.64 -20.56
#